data_AF-A0A644XEF0-F1
#
_entry.id   AF-A0A644XEF0-F1
#
_cell.length_a   1.000
_cell.length_b   1.000
_cell.length_c   1.000
_cell.angle_alpha   90.00
_cell.angle_beta   90.00
_cell.angle_gamma   90.00
#
_symmetry.space_group_name_H-M   'P 1'
#
loop_
_entity.id
_entity.type
_entity.pdbx_description
1 polymer ?
#
loop_
_entity_poly.entity_id
_entity_poly.type
_entity_poly.pdbx_seq_one_letter_code
_entity_poly.pdbx_strand_id
1 'polypeptide(L)'
;MSVLVKYKSGAMMSYSLNTYLPWEGFNVAINGSKGRIEYSALEKPYINAGGKMCDEGATVYHKIRVCPLLDTPYEVEIETKSGGHGGGDPAMLDDIFLSDPPFDPLKRKADHTDGLRSILTGIAANKSIASSLPVDVDSLLTW
;
A
#
# COMPACT_ATOMS: atom_id res chain seq x y z
N MET A 1 -9.00 -2.80 -12.17
CA MET A 1 -8.92 -1.32 -12.30
C MET A 1 -7.48 -0.93 -12.59
N SER A 2 -7.25 -0.01 -13.54
CA SER A 2 -5.92 0.54 -13.83
C SER A 2 -6.02 2.07 -13.90
N VAL A 3 -5.17 2.78 -13.16
CA VAL A 3 -5.21 4.25 -13.07
C VAL A 3 -3.81 4.85 -13.13
N LEU A 4 -3.74 6.07 -13.68
CA LEU A 4 -2.58 6.92 -13.67
C LEU A 4 -2.89 8.17 -12.83
N VAL A 5 -2.09 8.41 -11.80
CA VAL A 5 -2.25 9.55 -10.88
C VAL A 5 -1.05 10.49 -11.04
N LYS A 6 -1.33 11.79 -11.16
CA LYS A 6 -0.33 12.85 -11.16
C LYS A 6 -0.43 13.63 -9.85
N TYR A 7 0.67 13.68 -9.11
CA TYR A 7 0.77 14.50 -7.90
C TYR A 7 1.16 15.94 -8.25
N LYS A 8 0.82 16.89 -7.36
CA LYS A 8 1.22 18.31 -7.49
C LYS A 8 2.73 18.50 -7.59
N SER A 9 3.50 17.60 -6.99
CA SER A 9 4.98 17.58 -7.07
C SER A 9 5.53 17.20 -8.45
N GLY A 10 4.68 16.76 -9.38
CA GLY A 10 5.09 16.20 -10.67
C GLY A 10 5.39 14.71 -10.65
N ALA A 11 5.40 14.08 -9.46
CA ALA A 11 5.49 12.62 -9.35
C ALA A 11 4.26 11.96 -9.99
N MET A 12 4.46 10.75 -10.52
CA MET A 12 3.43 9.95 -11.17
C MET A 12 3.32 8.59 -10.48
N MET A 13 2.09 8.10 -10.29
CA MET A 13 1.82 6.73 -9.84
C MET A 13 0.97 6.02 -10.87
N SER A 14 1.39 4.81 -11.26
CA SER A 14 0.52 3.86 -11.95
C SER A 14 0.07 2.81 -10.94
N TYR A 15 -1.23 2.57 -10.86
CA TYR A 15 -1.83 1.64 -9.92
C TYR A 15 -2.74 0.67 -10.66
N SER A 16 -2.62 -0.63 -10.35
CA SER A 16 -3.46 -1.69 -10.89
C SER A 16 -4.01 -2.54 -9.75
N LEU A 17 -5.33 -2.73 -9.73
CA LEU A 17 -6.03 -3.60 -8.81
C LEU A 17 -6.75 -4.70 -9.59
N ASN A 18 -6.46 -5.95 -9.24
CA ASN A 18 -7.10 -7.13 -9.80
C ASN A 18 -7.62 -7.97 -8.64
N THR A 19 -8.94 -8.19 -8.59
CA THR A 19 -9.61 -8.84 -7.44
C THR A 19 -9.83 -10.34 -7.63
N TYR A 20 -9.45 -10.90 -8.78
CA TYR A 20 -9.64 -12.31 -9.13
C TYR A 20 -8.45 -12.83 -9.95
N LEU A 21 -7.30 -12.97 -9.29
CA LEU A 21 -6.10 -13.56 -9.88
C LEU A 21 -5.69 -14.81 -9.09
N PRO A 22 -5.03 -15.79 -9.74
CA PRO A 22 -4.45 -16.95 -9.05
C PRO A 22 -3.25 -16.58 -8.16
N TRP A 23 -2.88 -15.31 -8.14
CA TRP A 23 -1.77 -14.75 -7.39
C TRP A 23 -2.33 -13.69 -6.44
N GLU A 24 -2.26 -13.96 -5.14
CA GLU A 24 -2.65 -13.02 -4.09
C GLU A 24 -1.41 -12.33 -3.52
N GLY A 25 -1.48 -11.00 -3.41
CA GLY A 25 -0.38 -10.17 -3.00
C GLY A 25 -0.30 -8.90 -3.82
N PHE A 26 0.80 -8.18 -3.65
CA PHE A 26 1.01 -6.91 -4.33
C PHE A 26 2.49 -6.62 -4.53
N ASN A 27 2.75 -5.77 -5.53
CA ASN A 27 4.08 -5.26 -5.82
C ASN A 27 4.03 -3.73 -5.76
N VAL A 28 4.97 -3.15 -5.02
CA VAL A 28 5.16 -1.70 -4.95
C VAL A 28 6.55 -1.39 -5.47
N ALA A 29 6.67 -0.36 -6.30
CA ALA A 29 7.97 0.15 -6.68
C ALA A 29 7.99 1.67 -6.68
N ILE A 30 9.03 2.22 -6.08
CA ILE A 30 9.26 3.65 -6.00
C ILE A 30 10.55 3.95 -6.75
N ASN A 31 10.45 4.80 -7.77
CA ASN A 31 11.60 5.27 -8.53
C ASN A 31 11.94 6.69 -8.08
N GLY A 32 13.22 6.95 -7.90
CA GLY A 32 13.75 8.27 -7.56
C GLY A 32 15.07 8.54 -8.25
N SER A 33 15.64 9.72 -7.99
CA SER A 33 16.90 10.14 -8.62
C SER A 33 18.11 9.27 -8.24
N LYS A 34 18.01 8.47 -7.17
CA LYS A 34 19.07 7.59 -6.68
C LYS A 34 18.88 6.12 -7.06
N GLY A 35 17.84 5.79 -7.82
CA GLY A 35 17.52 4.43 -8.21
C GLY A 35 16.09 4.04 -7.87
N ARG A 36 15.86 2.78 -7.54
CA ARG A 36 14.53 2.19 -7.33
C ARG A 36 14.52 1.28 -6.11
N ILE A 37 13.43 1.33 -5.34
CA ILE A 37 13.13 0.33 -4.31
C ILE A 37 11.88 -0.43 -4.73
N GLU A 38 11.92 -1.75 -4.55
CA GLU A 38 10.85 -2.68 -4.89
C GLU A 38 10.45 -3.44 -3.64
N TYR A 39 9.15 -3.60 -3.45
CA TYR A 39 8.56 -4.47 -2.46
C TYR A 39 7.63 -5.45 -3.14
N SER A 40 7.81 -6.73 -2.86
CA SER A 40 6.94 -7.81 -3.34
C SER A 40 6.41 -8.56 -2.13
N ALA A 41 5.09 -8.67 -2.06
CA ALA A 41 4.39 -9.53 -1.12
C ALA A 41 3.63 -10.60 -1.90
N LEU A 42 3.80 -11.86 -1.51
CA LEU A 42 2.93 -12.96 -1.90
C LEU A 42 2.18 -13.42 -0.65
N GLU A 43 0.86 -13.44 -0.75
CA GLU A 43 -0.05 -13.87 0.30
C GLU A 43 -0.62 -15.25 -0.03
N LYS A 44 -1.00 -16.01 1.01
CA LYS A 44 -1.65 -17.30 0.83
C LYS A 44 -3.06 -17.06 0.34
N PRO A 45 -3.51 -17.75 -0.73
CA PRO A 45 -4.87 -17.64 -1.19
C PRO A 45 -5.84 -18.06 -0.10
N TYR A 46 -6.69 -17.13 0.33
CA TYR A 46 -7.69 -17.37 1.35
C TYR A 46 -9.08 -17.57 0.72
N ILE A 47 -9.69 -18.72 0.99
CA ILE A 47 -11.07 -19.01 0.58
C ILE A 47 -11.97 -18.81 1.81
N ASN A 48 -12.70 -17.69 1.82
CA ASN A 48 -13.78 -17.43 2.77
C ASN A 48 -14.77 -18.62 2.70
N ALA A 49 -14.96 -19.32 3.83
CA ALA A 49 -15.72 -20.57 4.03
C ALA A 49 -14.95 -21.91 4.06
N GLY A 50 -13.62 -21.92 3.85
CA GLY A 50 -12.81 -23.15 3.96
C GLY A 50 -11.55 -23.06 4.81
N GLY A 51 -11.04 -21.85 5.08
CA GLY A 51 -9.80 -21.62 5.83
C GLY A 51 -10.02 -21.23 7.29
N LYS A 52 -8.98 -21.33 8.12
CA LYS A 52 -8.99 -20.74 9.47
C LYS A 52 -8.84 -19.22 9.33
N MET A 53 -9.40 -18.46 10.27
CA MET A 53 -9.30 -16.98 10.27
C MET A 53 -7.85 -16.48 10.31
N CYS A 54 -6.91 -17.29 10.81
CA CYS A 54 -5.47 -17.00 10.79
C CYS A 54 -4.81 -17.13 9.40
N ASP A 55 -5.51 -17.68 8.41
CA ASP A 55 -4.98 -17.86 7.05
C ASP A 55 -5.29 -16.65 6.15
N GLU A 56 -6.19 -15.75 6.57
CA GLU A 56 -6.49 -14.49 5.88
C GLU A 56 -5.30 -13.54 5.97
N GLY A 57 -4.77 -13.10 4.81
CA GLY A 57 -3.57 -12.24 4.75
C GLY A 57 -2.29 -12.93 5.22
N ALA A 58 -2.30 -14.26 5.39
CA ALA A 58 -1.12 -15.00 5.81
C ALA A 58 -0.06 -14.96 4.71
N THR A 59 1.04 -14.26 4.95
CA THR A 59 2.08 -14.07 3.94
C THR A 59 2.87 -15.35 3.69
N VAL A 60 3.10 -15.65 2.40
CA VAL A 60 4.04 -16.69 1.94
C VAL A 60 5.47 -16.13 1.94
N TYR A 61 5.69 -14.95 1.36
CA TYR A 61 6.95 -14.22 1.51
C TYR A 61 6.78 -12.71 1.29
N HIS A 62 7.71 -11.95 1.87
CA HIS A 62 7.94 -10.54 1.57
C HIS A 62 9.38 -10.34 1.13
N LYS A 63 9.61 -9.43 0.18
CA LYS A 63 10.94 -9.13 -0.32
C LYS A 63 11.09 -7.64 -0.59
N ILE A 64 12.12 -7.02 -0.02
CA ILE A 64 12.56 -5.67 -0.36
C ILE A 64 13.83 -5.78 -1.19
N ARG A 65 13.82 -5.19 -2.38
CA ARG A 65 15.00 -5.08 -3.25
C ARG A 65 15.31 -3.62 -3.52
N VAL A 66 16.54 -3.21 -3.24
CA VAL A 66 17.05 -1.87 -3.54
C VAL A 66 17.93 -1.96 -4.77
N CYS A 67 17.67 -1.11 -5.75
CA CYS A 67 18.39 -1.01 -7.01
C CYS A 67 18.98 0.41 -7.12
N PRO A 68 20.18 0.66 -6.60
CA PRO A 68 20.82 1.97 -6.73
C PRO A 68 21.08 2.32 -8.20
N LEU A 69 21.15 3.62 -8.52
CA LEU A 69 21.40 4.08 -9.89
C LEU A 69 22.79 3.66 -10.41
N LEU A 70 23.80 3.68 -9.52
CA LEU A 70 25.21 3.50 -9.86
C LEU A 70 25.87 2.42 -9.00
N ASP A 71 25.10 1.41 -8.56
CA ASP A 71 25.63 0.33 -7.74
C ASP A 71 24.85 -0.98 -7.96
N THR A 72 25.34 -2.06 -7.37
CA THR A 72 24.75 -3.40 -7.46
C THR A 72 23.47 -3.48 -6.63
N PRO A 73 22.36 -3.99 -7.19
CA PRO A 73 21.15 -4.23 -6.42
C PRO A 73 21.36 -5.20 -5.27
N TYR A 74 20.69 -4.97 -4.15
CA TYR A 74 20.76 -5.82 -2.96
C TYR A 74 19.39 -5.98 -2.30
N GLU A 75 19.28 -7.00 -1.45
CA GLU A 75 18.07 -7.29 -0.68
C GLU A 75 18.22 -6.76 0.74
N VAL A 76 17.12 -6.27 1.29
CA VAL A 76 17.06 -5.75 2.67
C VAL A 76 16.30 -6.76 3.52
N GLU A 77 16.88 -7.09 4.67
CA GLU A 77 16.21 -7.92 5.68
C GLU A 77 14.96 -7.21 6.21
N ILE A 78 13.86 -7.95 6.31
CA ILE A 78 12.57 -7.42 6.73
C ILE A 78 12.30 -7.86 8.16
N GLU A 79 12.17 -6.89 9.06
CA GLU A 79 11.66 -7.13 10.40
C GLU A 79 10.16 -7.43 10.32
N THR A 80 9.79 -8.68 10.62
CA THR A 80 8.38 -9.07 10.72
C THR A 80 7.92 -9.04 12.17
N LYS A 81 6.70 -8.53 12.39
CA LYS A 81 6.03 -8.63 13.69
C LYS A 81 4.96 -9.72 13.60
N SER A 82 4.69 -10.37 14.73
CA SER A 82 3.57 -11.30 14.84
C SER A 82 2.23 -10.55 14.77
N GLY A 83 1.18 -11.26 14.36
CA GLY A 83 -0.17 -10.72 14.22
C GLY A 83 -0.67 -10.70 12.78
N GLY A 84 -1.91 -10.23 12.59
CA GLY A 84 -2.53 -10.12 11.28
C GLY A 84 -1.81 -9.14 10.36
N HIS A 85 -1.89 -9.39 9.04
CA HIS A 85 -1.30 -8.57 7.98
C HIS A 85 0.20 -8.27 8.19
N GLY A 86 1.00 -9.29 8.52
CA GLY A 86 2.44 -9.13 8.76
C GLY A 86 2.80 -8.33 10.02
N GLY A 87 1.86 -8.24 10.96
CA GLY A 87 2.00 -7.43 12.18
C GLY A 87 1.57 -5.97 12.03
N GLY A 88 0.90 -5.62 10.93
CA GLY A 88 0.29 -4.32 10.73
C GLY A 88 -0.90 -4.07 11.66
N ASP A 89 -1.75 -5.08 11.88
CA ASP A 89 -2.97 -4.92 12.70
C ASP A 89 -2.65 -4.55 14.16
N PRO A 90 -1.75 -5.27 14.88
CA PRO A 90 -1.41 -4.88 16.25
C PRO A 90 -0.82 -3.48 16.32
N ALA A 91 0.05 -3.11 15.37
CA ALA A 91 0.66 -1.78 15.36
C ALA A 91 -0.37 -0.65 15.16
N MET A 92 -1.38 -0.87 14.31
CA MET A 92 -2.48 0.07 14.11
C MET A 92 -3.39 0.15 15.34
N LEU A 93 -3.74 -0.99 15.94
CA LEU A 93 -4.61 -1.04 17.12
C LEU A 93 -3.94 -0.38 18.34
N ASP A 94 -2.65 -0.61 18.54
CA ASP A 94 -1.87 0.03 19.60
C ASP A 94 -1.93 1.56 19.46
N ASP A 95 -1.78 2.08 18.24
CA ASP A 95 -1.82 3.52 17.96
C ASP A 95 -3.21 4.15 18.16
N ILE A 96 -4.29 3.39 17.95
CA ILE A 96 -5.67 3.85 18.10
C ILE A 96 -6.15 3.79 19.55
N PHE A 97 -5.80 2.72 20.28
CA PHE A 97 -6.46 2.37 21.55
C PHE A 97 -5.60 2.53 22.80
N LEU A 98 -4.27 2.56 22.69
CA LEU A 98 -3.42 2.79 23.86
C LEU A 98 -3.43 4.28 24.24
N SER A 99 -3.50 4.55 25.54
CA SER A 99 -3.37 5.91 26.07
C SER A 99 -1.96 6.49 25.89
N ASP A 100 -0.96 5.61 25.76
CA ASP A 100 0.44 5.94 25.51
C ASP A 100 1.01 4.96 24.46
N PRO A 101 0.79 5.21 23.16
CA PRO A 101 1.23 4.31 22.10
C PRO A 101 2.76 4.32 21.93
N PRO A 102 3.38 3.20 21.52
CA PRO A 102 4.83 3.13 21.29
C PRO A 102 5.32 4.19 20.30
N PHE A 103 6.51 4.74 20.53
CA PHE A 103 7.14 5.67 19.60
C PHE A 103 7.29 5.06 18.21
N ASP A 104 6.87 5.80 17.19
CA ASP A 104 6.89 5.37 15.79
C ASP A 104 8.05 6.05 15.01
N PRO A 105 9.25 5.45 14.98
CA PRO A 105 10.41 6.06 14.33
C PRO A 105 10.24 6.20 12.81
N LEU A 106 9.36 5.40 12.21
CA LEU A 106 9.13 5.34 10.77
C LEU A 106 7.95 6.22 10.32
N LYS A 107 7.22 6.85 11.24
CA LYS A 107 6.06 7.71 10.95
C LYS A 107 5.02 7.03 10.04
N ARG A 108 4.70 5.77 10.37
CA ARG A 108 3.69 4.92 9.73
C ARG A 108 2.27 5.34 10.09
N LYS A 109 2.07 5.96 11.26
CA LYS A 109 0.76 6.47 11.66
C LYS A 109 0.18 7.39 10.58
N ALA A 110 -0.99 7.03 10.06
CA ALA A 110 -1.78 7.86 9.19
C ALA A 110 -2.78 8.69 10.01
N ASP A 111 -3.04 9.92 9.58
CA ASP A 111 -4.10 10.74 10.16
C ASP A 111 -5.35 10.78 9.28
N HIS A 112 -6.36 11.56 9.70
CA HIS A 112 -7.59 11.74 8.94
C HIS A 112 -7.37 12.41 7.58
N THR A 113 -6.33 13.24 7.44
CA THR A 113 -5.99 13.89 6.17
C THR A 113 -5.40 12.88 5.19
N ASP A 114 -4.57 11.96 5.67
CA ASP A 114 -4.05 10.85 4.86
C ASP A 114 -5.18 9.91 4.41
N GLY A 115 -6.10 9.60 5.33
CA GLY A 115 -7.31 8.84 5.01
C GLY A 115 -8.17 9.52 3.94
N LEU A 116 -8.40 10.83 4.06
CA LEU A 116 -9.12 11.63 3.06
C LEU A 116 -8.44 11.59 1.69
N ARG A 117 -7.12 11.80 1.63
CA ARG A 117 -6.35 11.73 0.36
C ARG A 117 -6.46 10.35 -0.30
N SER A 118 -6.39 9.29 0.50
CA SER A 118 -6.52 7.91 0.04
C SER A 118 -7.90 7.67 -0.60
N ILE A 119 -8.98 7.95 0.12
CA ILE A 119 -10.33 7.66 -0.38
C ILE A 119 -10.70 8.53 -1.60
N LEU A 120 -10.29 9.80 -1.63
CA LEU A 120 -10.58 10.69 -2.76
C LEU A 120 -9.91 10.21 -4.05
N THR A 121 -8.72 9.61 -3.96
CA THR A 121 -8.07 9.01 -5.13
C THR A 121 -8.93 7.88 -5.71
N GLY A 122 -9.51 7.03 -4.85
CA GLY A 122 -10.44 5.97 -5.27
C GLY A 122 -11.75 6.49 -5.83
N ILE A 123 -12.31 7.55 -5.24
CA ILE A 123 -13.52 8.21 -5.75
C ILE A 123 -13.25 8.84 -7.13
N ALA A 124 -12.13 9.54 -7.28
CA ALA A 124 -11.71 10.14 -8.54
C ALA A 124 -11.52 9.07 -9.63
N ALA A 125 -10.89 7.94 -9.29
CA ALA A 125 -10.73 6.80 -10.19
C ALA A 125 -12.08 6.29 -10.70
N ASN A 126 -13.07 6.07 -9.82
CA ASN A 126 -14.40 5.62 -10.22
C ASN A 126 -15.12 6.63 -11.11
N LYS A 127 -15.05 7.93 -10.77
CA LYS A 127 -15.62 9.01 -11.62
C LYS A 127 -14.94 9.08 -12.99
N SER A 128 -13.62 8.89 -13.03
CA SER A 128 -12.83 8.88 -14.27
C SER A 128 -13.21 7.71 -15.17
N ILE A 129 -13.36 6.51 -14.60
CA ILE A 129 -13.84 5.32 -15.33
C ILE A 129 -15.23 5.56 -15.92
N ALA A 130 -16.16 6.09 -15.13
CA ALA A 130 -17.53 6.33 -15.58
C ALA A 130 -17.63 7.39 -16.69
N SER A 131 -16.75 8.39 -16.68
CA SER A 131 -16.76 9.50 -17.64
C SER A 131 -15.78 9.35 -18.80
N SER A 132 -14.84 8.41 -18.73
CA SER A 132 -13.67 8.31 -19.64
C SER A 132 -12.80 9.58 -19.70
N LEU A 133 -12.86 10.43 -18.66
CA LEU A 133 -12.12 11.69 -18.58
C LEU A 133 -11.23 11.73 -17.33
N PRO A 134 -10.12 12.48 -17.34
CA PRO A 134 -9.35 12.74 -16.13
C PRO A 134 -10.18 13.55 -15.13
N VAL A 135 -10.01 13.26 -13.84
CA VAL A 135 -10.69 13.94 -12.73
C VAL A 135 -9.66 14.65 -11.88
N ASP A 136 -9.88 15.93 -11.62
CA ASP A 136 -9.12 16.67 -10.61
C ASP A 136 -9.59 16.25 -9.21
N VAL A 137 -8.67 15.75 -8.39
CA VAL A 137 -8.99 15.29 -7.04
C VAL A 137 -9.36 16.47 -6.14
N ASP A 138 -8.76 17.65 -6.36
CA ASP A 138 -9.05 18.84 -5.54
C ASP A 138 -10.48 19.34 -5.73
N SER A 139 -11.13 19.02 -6.87
CA SER A 139 -12.52 19.40 -7.12
C SER A 139 -13.54 18.50 -6.41
N LEU A 140 -13.10 17.47 -5.68
CA LEU A 140 -13.97 16.49 -5.02
C LEU A 140 -14.31 16.85 -3.57
N LEU A 141 -13.65 17.87 -3.01
CA LEU A 141 -13.94 18.38 -1.68
C LEU A 141 -14.08 19.91 -1.73
N THR A 142 -15.04 20.40 -0.96
CA THR A 142 -15.20 21.82 -0.63
C THR A 142 -14.94 21.98 0.86
N TRP A 143 -14.07 22.92 1.21
CA TRP A 143 -13.72 23.26 2.59
C TRP A 143 -14.66 24.32 3.17
#